data_AF-A0A8C7ME06-F1
#
_entry.id   AF-A0A8C7ME06-F1
#
_cell.length_a   1.000
_cell.length_b   1.000
_cell.length_c   1.000
_cell.angle_alpha   90.00
_cell.angle_beta   90.00
_cell.angle_gamma   90.00
#
_symmetry.space_group_name_H-M   'P 1'
#
loop_
_entity.id
_entity.type
_entity.pdbx_description
1 polymer ?
#
loop_
_entity_poly.entity_id
_entity_poly.type
_entity_poly.pdbx_seq_one_letter_code
_entity_poly.pdbx_strand_id
1 'polypeptide(L)'
;MEMLRRSSVFAAEVMEVFDRSPTDKELVSQAKALCRDYIHSRLNRTGIGWSKPEHQLSASGGMLGEVSSVLMWLGDELEYLRPNIYRNVARQLNITVASESVVSDAFLAVAAEIFSTVSCLHLSSGITWGKVVSLYAVAGALAVDCVRHGHPAMVHTIVDCMGEFVRKSLVSWLKRRGGWADITKCVVNTDPSFRSHWLMSAACACGHYLKAMVFYLLRDK
;
A
#
# COMPACT_ATOMS: atom_id res chain seq x y z
N MET A 1 52.20 7.19 4.34
CA MET A 1 51.01 7.95 3.91
C MET A 1 49.83 7.05 3.52
N GLU A 2 50.02 5.75 3.23
CA GLU A 2 48.96 4.78 2.89
C GLU A 2 47.86 4.61 3.97
N MET A 3 48.24 4.55 5.24
CA MET A 3 47.34 4.25 6.37
C MET A 3 46.27 5.31 6.57
N LEU A 4 46.62 6.60 6.44
CA LEU A 4 45.68 7.71 6.58
C LEU A 4 44.66 7.75 5.43
N ARG A 5 45.08 7.35 4.22
CA ARG A 5 44.21 7.28 3.04
C ARG A 5 43.22 6.11 3.10
N ARG A 6 43.63 4.97 3.66
CA ARG A 6 42.71 3.84 3.93
C ARG A 6 41.70 4.18 5.02
N SER A 7 42.12 4.88 6.08
CA SER A 7 41.19 5.34 7.12
C SER A 7 40.19 6.38 6.63
N SER A 8 40.57 7.28 5.71
CA SER A 8 39.63 8.25 5.13
C SER A 8 38.64 7.62 4.15
N VAL A 9 39.06 6.60 3.39
CA VAL A 9 38.17 5.84 2.50
C VAL A 9 37.19 5.01 3.33
N PHE A 10 37.65 4.36 4.39
CA PHE A 10 36.77 3.60 5.29
C PHE A 10 35.81 4.52 6.05
N ALA A 11 36.26 5.71 6.48
CA ALA A 11 35.38 6.71 7.09
C ALA A 11 34.36 7.29 6.10
N ALA A 12 34.73 7.50 4.84
CA ALA A 12 33.82 7.94 3.78
C ALA A 12 32.80 6.85 3.42
N GLU A 13 33.21 5.59 3.36
CA GLU A 13 32.34 4.45 3.08
C GLU A 13 31.39 4.16 4.27
N VAL A 14 31.87 4.29 5.50
CA VAL A 14 31.03 4.22 6.71
C VAL A 14 30.08 5.42 6.79
N MET A 15 30.49 6.63 6.38
CA MET A 15 29.58 7.78 6.29
C MET A 15 28.54 7.61 5.18
N GLU A 16 28.89 7.06 4.01
CA GLU A 16 27.90 6.74 2.95
C GLU A 16 26.89 5.66 3.39
N VAL A 17 27.33 4.69 4.18
CA VAL A 17 26.44 3.65 4.75
C VAL A 17 25.49 4.25 5.81
N PHE A 18 25.94 5.25 6.59
CA PHE A 18 25.14 5.88 7.63
C PHE A 18 24.22 7.02 7.14
N ASP A 19 24.41 7.55 5.93
CA ASP A 19 23.60 8.67 5.41
C ASP A 19 22.39 8.23 4.56
N ARG A 20 22.11 6.93 4.45
CA ARG A 20 20.93 6.40 3.73
C ARG A 20 19.61 6.49 4.50
N SER A 21 19.42 7.54 5.28
CA SER A 21 18.06 7.85 5.77
C SER A 21 17.25 8.43 4.61
N PRO A 22 16.09 7.83 4.25
CA PRO A 22 15.31 8.31 3.11
C PRO A 22 14.95 9.78 3.30
N THR A 23 15.23 10.59 2.27
CA THR A 23 15.02 12.04 2.35
C THR A 23 13.52 12.35 2.43
N ASP A 24 13.15 13.50 3.02
CA ASP A 24 11.73 13.92 3.10
C ASP A 24 11.08 13.97 1.72
N LYS A 25 11.83 14.48 0.73
CA LYS A 25 11.40 14.57 -0.66
C LYS A 25 11.14 13.19 -1.26
N GLU A 26 12.01 12.23 -0.98
CA GLU A 26 11.87 10.85 -1.44
C GLU A 26 10.65 10.18 -0.79
N LEU A 27 10.48 10.28 0.52
CA LEU A 27 9.32 9.70 1.23
C LEU A 27 7.99 10.25 0.71
N VAL A 28 7.93 11.55 0.43
CA VAL A 28 6.76 12.21 -0.15
C VAL A 28 6.53 11.77 -1.60
N SER A 29 7.59 11.65 -2.40
CA SER A 29 7.50 11.15 -3.78
C SER A 29 6.97 9.72 -3.82
N GLN A 30 7.51 8.84 -2.97
CA GLN A 30 7.07 7.46 -2.81
C GLN A 30 5.60 7.39 -2.39
N ALA A 31 5.18 8.22 -1.44
CA ALA A 31 3.77 8.28 -1.02
C ALA A 31 2.82 8.67 -2.15
N LYS A 32 3.20 9.67 -2.97
CA LYS A 32 2.41 10.08 -4.13
C LYS A 32 2.34 8.97 -5.19
N ALA A 33 3.43 8.25 -5.42
CA ALA A 33 3.47 7.12 -6.34
C ALA A 33 2.55 5.98 -5.87
N LEU A 34 2.68 5.57 -4.60
CA LEU A 34 1.82 4.56 -3.98
C LEU A 34 0.34 4.96 -4.03
N CYS A 35 0.03 6.25 -3.84
CA CYS A 35 -1.34 6.76 -3.89
C CYS A 35 -1.93 6.64 -5.31
N ARG A 36 -1.15 6.99 -6.33
CA ARG A 36 -1.56 6.82 -7.74
C ARG A 36 -1.83 5.36 -8.08
N ASP A 37 -0.92 4.46 -7.70
CA ASP A 37 -1.07 3.03 -7.94
C ASP A 37 -2.34 2.48 -7.26
N TYR A 38 -2.56 2.88 -6.01
CA TYR A 38 -3.73 2.46 -5.24
C TYR A 38 -5.05 2.94 -5.86
N ILE A 39 -5.13 4.23 -6.22
CA ILE A 39 -6.31 4.81 -6.89
C ILE A 39 -6.56 4.11 -8.23
N HIS A 40 -5.53 3.92 -9.05
CA HIS A 40 -5.65 3.28 -10.34
C HIS A 40 -6.15 1.82 -10.21
N SER A 41 -5.63 1.08 -9.23
CA SER A 41 -6.12 -0.27 -8.90
C SER A 41 -7.61 -0.26 -8.52
N ARG A 42 -8.06 0.70 -7.70
CA ARG A 42 -9.48 0.85 -7.30
C ARG A 42 -10.40 1.27 -8.45
N LEU A 43 -9.96 2.16 -9.33
CA LEU A 43 -10.72 2.57 -10.52
C LEU A 43 -10.91 1.39 -11.49
N ASN A 44 -9.87 0.60 -11.71
CA ASN A 44 -9.95 -0.58 -12.57
C ASN A 44 -10.87 -1.65 -11.99
N ARG A 45 -10.83 -1.88 -10.67
CA ARG A 45 -11.75 -2.83 -9.99
C ARG A 45 -13.22 -2.42 -10.06
N THR A 46 -13.50 -1.12 -10.18
CA THR A 46 -14.88 -0.61 -10.28
C THR A 46 -15.40 -0.54 -11.72
N GLY A 47 -14.61 -0.98 -12.70
CA GLY A 47 -14.99 -0.99 -14.12
C GLY A 47 -14.98 0.38 -14.79
N ILE A 48 -14.50 1.42 -14.10
CA ILE A 48 -14.39 2.80 -14.60
C ILE A 48 -13.02 3.00 -15.25
N GLY A 49 -12.52 1.96 -15.93
CA GLY A 49 -11.14 1.86 -16.37
C GLY A 49 -10.67 3.11 -17.12
N TRP A 50 -9.75 3.85 -16.49
CA TRP A 50 -9.02 4.92 -17.15
C TRP A 50 -7.97 4.25 -18.05
N SER A 51 -8.27 4.11 -19.33
CA SER A 51 -7.30 3.61 -20.30
C SER A 51 -6.09 4.55 -20.34
N LYS A 52 -4.91 4.01 -20.00
CA LYS A 52 -3.61 4.66 -20.02
C LYS A 52 -3.40 5.53 -21.28
N PRO A 53 -2.89 6.77 -21.19
CA PRO A 53 -1.88 7.20 -22.13
C PRO A 53 -0.62 6.39 -21.80
N GLU A 54 -0.15 5.65 -22.79
CA GLU A 54 1.07 4.85 -22.75
C GLU A 54 2.29 5.75 -22.53
N HIS A 55 2.56 6.16 -21.30
CA HIS A 55 3.88 6.64 -20.91
C HIS A 55 4.19 6.16 -19.49
N GLN A 56 5.28 5.41 -19.40
CA GLN A 56 5.92 4.89 -18.18
C GLN A 56 5.28 3.64 -17.57
N LEU A 57 5.35 2.54 -18.34
CA LEU A 57 5.82 1.27 -17.78
C LEU A 57 7.28 1.45 -17.30
N SER A 58 7.49 2.23 -16.25
CA SER A 58 8.74 2.15 -15.51
C SER A 58 8.60 0.96 -14.58
N ALA A 59 9.20 -0.14 -14.99
CA ALA A 59 9.48 -1.35 -14.24
C ALA A 59 9.31 -1.21 -12.70
N SER A 60 8.10 -1.50 -12.18
CA SER A 60 7.88 -1.64 -10.74
C SER A 60 8.17 -3.08 -10.32
N GLY A 61 9.38 -3.53 -10.61
CA GLY A 61 9.94 -4.82 -10.17
C GLY A 61 10.93 -4.65 -9.01
N GLY A 62 10.68 -3.68 -8.12
CA GLY A 62 11.55 -3.35 -7.00
C GLY A 62 10.76 -3.08 -5.72
N MET A 63 11.46 -2.68 -4.65
CA MET A 63 10.91 -2.45 -3.29
C MET A 63 9.57 -1.70 -3.26
N LEU A 64 9.38 -0.66 -4.09
CA LEU A 64 8.11 0.09 -4.13
C LEU A 64 6.94 -0.71 -4.71
N GLY A 65 7.19 -1.63 -5.63
CA GLY A 65 6.17 -2.54 -6.17
C GLY A 65 5.68 -3.54 -5.11
N GLU A 66 6.59 -4.03 -4.26
CA GLU A 66 6.24 -4.87 -3.11
C GLU A 66 5.42 -4.10 -2.08
N VAL A 67 5.87 -2.88 -1.73
CA VAL A 67 5.14 -1.97 -0.85
C VAL A 67 3.74 -1.66 -1.40
N SER A 68 3.63 -1.39 -2.71
CA SER A 68 2.35 -1.15 -3.39
C SER A 68 1.43 -2.37 -3.31
N SER A 69 1.96 -3.57 -3.56
CA SER A 69 1.20 -4.82 -3.48
C SER A 69 0.71 -5.12 -2.05
N VAL A 70 1.58 -4.92 -1.06
CA VAL A 70 1.23 -5.07 0.37
C VAL A 70 0.18 -4.04 0.78
N LEU A 71 0.32 -2.79 0.35
CA LEU A 71 -0.63 -1.73 0.64
C LEU A 71 -2.02 -2.03 0.05
N MET A 72 -2.07 -2.55 -1.19
CA MET A 72 -3.32 -3.00 -1.81
C MET A 72 -3.94 -4.15 -1.02
N TRP A 73 -3.15 -5.16 -0.67
CA TRP A 73 -3.62 -6.33 0.09
C TRP A 73 -4.15 -5.93 1.46
N LEU A 74 -3.43 -5.09 2.22
CA LEU A 74 -3.89 -4.58 3.51
C LEU A 74 -5.16 -3.73 3.37
N GLY A 75 -5.29 -2.95 2.30
CA GLY A 75 -6.50 -2.20 2.01
C GLY A 75 -7.71 -3.11 1.77
N ASP A 76 -7.52 -4.19 1.02
CA ASP A 76 -8.54 -5.20 0.77
C ASP A 76 -8.93 -5.95 2.04
N GLU A 77 -7.94 -6.30 2.86
CA GLU A 77 -8.17 -6.96 4.14
C GLU A 77 -8.91 -6.04 5.12
N LEU A 78 -8.60 -4.73 5.15
CA LEU A 78 -9.35 -3.76 5.96
C LEU A 78 -10.82 -3.67 5.52
N GLU A 79 -11.06 -3.65 4.20
CA GLU A 79 -12.42 -3.69 3.64
C GLU A 79 -13.16 -4.99 4.01
N TYR A 80 -12.45 -6.12 4.04
CA TYR A 80 -13.00 -7.42 4.42
C TYR A 80 -13.29 -7.54 5.92
N LEU A 81 -12.39 -7.08 6.79
CA LEU A 81 -12.50 -7.19 8.25
C LEU A 81 -13.53 -6.23 8.83
N ARG A 82 -13.68 -5.03 8.24
CA ARG A 82 -14.65 -4.02 8.70
C ARG A 82 -15.43 -3.44 7.52
N PRO A 83 -16.30 -4.24 6.88
CA PRO A 83 -17.08 -3.79 5.73
C PRO A 83 -17.99 -2.60 6.08
N ASN A 84 -18.47 -2.50 7.32
CA ASN A 84 -19.34 -1.38 7.72
C ASN A 84 -18.61 -0.04 7.81
N ILE A 85 -17.30 -0.04 8.08
CA ILE A 85 -16.49 1.18 8.14
C ILE A 85 -15.96 1.50 6.74
N TYR A 86 -15.33 0.53 6.06
CA TYR A 86 -14.59 0.79 4.83
C TYR A 86 -15.41 0.69 3.53
N ARG A 87 -16.43 -0.18 3.47
CA ARG A 87 -17.31 -0.34 2.28
C ARG A 87 -18.25 0.85 2.06
N ASN A 88 -18.20 1.85 2.95
CA ASN A 88 -19.09 3.00 2.95
C ASN A 88 -18.40 4.32 3.32
N VAL A 89 -17.06 4.44 3.37
CA VAL A 89 -16.43 5.74 3.72
C VAL A 89 -16.83 6.80 2.70
N ALA A 90 -16.73 6.50 1.41
CA ALA A 90 -17.25 7.33 0.31
C ALA A 90 -18.71 7.79 0.52
N ARG A 91 -19.59 6.85 0.90
CA ARG A 91 -21.03 7.10 1.12
C ARG A 91 -21.34 7.84 2.43
N GLN A 92 -20.55 7.61 3.48
CA GLN A 92 -20.64 8.30 4.77
C GLN A 92 -20.08 9.72 4.69
N LEU A 93 -19.14 9.96 3.78
CA LEU A 93 -18.55 11.28 3.59
C LEU A 93 -19.50 12.25 2.90
N ASN A 94 -20.52 11.77 2.15
CA ASN A 94 -21.53 12.59 1.48
C ASN A 94 -20.95 13.90 0.88
N ILE A 95 -19.73 13.83 0.35
CA ILE A 95 -19.06 14.99 -0.19
C ILE A 95 -19.71 15.24 -1.52
N THR A 96 -20.47 16.32 -1.61
CA THR A 96 -20.77 16.95 -2.91
C THR A 96 -19.43 17.31 -3.54
N VAL A 97 -18.96 16.45 -4.44
CA VAL A 97 -17.76 16.67 -5.26
C VAL A 97 -18.06 17.79 -6.25
N ALA A 98 -18.07 19.02 -5.76
CA ALA A 98 -18.41 20.22 -6.54
C ALA A 98 -17.20 21.15 -6.75
N SER A 99 -16.11 20.97 -5.98
CA SER A 99 -14.91 21.84 -6.01
C SER A 99 -13.67 21.13 -5.47
N GLU A 100 -12.49 21.47 -6.01
CA GLU A 100 -11.18 21.02 -5.52
C GLU A 100 -10.94 21.35 -4.04
N SER A 101 -11.40 22.52 -3.59
CA SER A 101 -11.25 22.95 -2.20
C SER A 101 -12.01 22.01 -1.26
N VAL A 102 -13.22 21.61 -1.63
CA VAL A 102 -14.08 20.73 -0.84
C VAL A 102 -13.47 19.33 -0.73
N VAL A 103 -12.92 18.80 -1.82
CA VAL A 103 -12.24 17.49 -1.82
C VAL A 103 -10.98 17.52 -0.95
N SER A 104 -10.21 18.60 -1.04
CA SER A 104 -9.00 18.80 -0.24
C SER A 104 -9.31 18.89 1.26
N ASP A 105 -10.28 19.73 1.62
CA ASP A 105 -10.71 19.94 3.01
C ASP A 105 -11.30 18.65 3.58
N ALA A 106 -12.13 17.95 2.82
CA ALA A 106 -12.71 16.69 3.27
C ALA A 106 -11.64 15.60 3.46
N PHE A 107 -10.67 15.48 2.55
CA PHE A 107 -9.55 14.57 2.73
C PHE A 107 -8.74 14.89 3.99
N LEU A 108 -8.41 16.17 4.19
CA LEU A 108 -7.63 16.61 5.36
C LEU A 108 -8.40 16.45 6.67
N ALA A 109 -9.71 16.68 6.68
CA ALA A 109 -10.55 16.47 7.85
C ALA A 109 -10.61 14.98 8.24
N VAL A 110 -10.77 14.09 7.26
CA VAL A 110 -10.75 12.64 7.51
C VAL A 110 -9.38 12.17 7.96
N ALA A 111 -8.31 12.70 7.36
CA ALA A 111 -6.95 12.42 7.80
C ALA A 111 -6.76 12.89 9.26
N ALA A 112 -7.20 14.09 9.60
CA ALA A 112 -7.13 14.59 10.96
C ALA A 112 -7.88 13.64 11.92
N GLU A 113 -9.07 13.16 11.57
CA GLU A 113 -9.84 12.25 12.42
C GLU A 113 -9.19 10.86 12.59
N ILE A 114 -8.68 10.27 11.51
CA ILE A 114 -7.97 8.97 11.57
C ILE A 114 -6.75 9.06 12.49
N PHE A 115 -6.07 10.20 12.48
CA PHE A 115 -4.84 10.41 13.25
C PHE A 115 -5.05 11.14 14.60
N SER A 116 -6.24 11.67 14.89
CA SER A 116 -6.58 12.37 16.15
C SER A 116 -6.90 11.42 17.30
N THR A 117 -7.48 10.25 17.02
CA THR A 117 -8.02 9.35 18.06
C THR A 117 -7.18 8.09 18.29
N VAL A 118 -7.19 7.63 19.55
CA VAL A 118 -6.49 6.47 20.13
C VAL A 118 -5.04 6.71 20.57
N SER A 119 -4.89 7.59 21.57
CA SER A 119 -3.86 7.46 22.61
C SER A 119 -4.55 7.13 23.94
N CYS A 120 -4.97 5.89 24.13
CA CYS A 120 -5.41 5.40 25.44
C CYS A 120 -4.35 4.56 26.16
N LEU A 121 -3.18 4.32 25.57
CA LEU A 121 -2.11 3.65 26.29
C LEU A 121 -0.75 4.05 25.71
N HIS A 122 -0.08 4.99 26.39
CA HIS A 122 1.36 5.09 26.66
C HIS A 122 2.43 4.51 25.69
N LEU A 123 2.18 4.41 24.38
CA LEU A 123 3.22 4.11 23.39
C LEU A 123 3.26 5.19 22.30
N SER A 124 4.40 5.89 22.29
CA SER A 124 5.01 6.63 21.18
C SER A 124 4.16 6.84 19.93
N SER A 125 3.62 8.06 19.78
CA SER A 125 2.96 8.59 18.57
C SER A 125 1.90 7.65 17.98
N GLY A 126 0.61 7.91 18.22
CA GLY A 126 -0.55 7.10 17.79
C GLY A 126 -0.75 6.88 16.28
N ILE A 127 0.30 7.02 15.46
CA ILE A 127 0.40 6.69 14.04
C ILE A 127 0.78 5.20 13.91
N THR A 128 -0.06 4.44 13.20
CA THR A 128 0.16 3.01 12.91
C THR A 128 0.05 2.75 11.41
N TRP A 129 0.66 1.66 10.92
CA TRP A 129 0.51 1.26 9.52
C TRP A 129 -0.96 1.02 9.14
N GLY A 130 -1.78 0.50 10.06
CA GLY A 130 -3.23 0.39 9.87
C GLY A 130 -3.88 1.75 9.54
N LYS A 131 -3.58 2.80 10.30
CA LYS A 131 -4.08 4.17 10.02
C LYS A 131 -3.58 4.73 8.69
N VAL A 132 -2.32 4.46 8.34
CA VAL A 132 -1.77 4.85 7.04
C VAL A 132 -2.55 4.15 5.91
N VAL A 133 -2.74 2.84 5.99
CA VAL A 133 -3.52 2.08 4.99
C VAL A 133 -4.96 2.59 4.92
N SER A 134 -5.60 2.90 6.05
CA SER A 134 -6.94 3.50 6.08
C SER A 134 -6.99 4.82 5.29
N LEU A 135 -5.97 5.68 5.42
CA LEU A 135 -5.89 6.93 4.67
C LEU A 135 -5.80 6.69 3.15
N TYR A 136 -5.04 5.68 2.71
CA TYR A 136 -4.99 5.29 1.29
C TYR A 136 -6.34 4.74 0.80
N ALA A 137 -7.05 3.96 1.63
CA ALA A 137 -8.39 3.49 1.30
C ALA A 137 -9.38 4.65 1.12
N VAL A 138 -9.30 5.68 1.98
CA VAL A 138 -10.10 6.91 1.84
C VAL A 138 -9.75 7.64 0.54
N ALA A 139 -8.46 7.83 0.24
CA ALA A 139 -8.03 8.45 -1.02
C ALA A 139 -8.57 7.71 -2.25
N GLY A 140 -8.51 6.37 -2.24
CA GLY A 140 -9.06 5.52 -3.29
C GLY A 140 -10.57 5.68 -3.45
N ALA A 141 -11.32 5.68 -2.34
CA ALA A 141 -12.77 5.86 -2.34
C ALA A 141 -13.19 7.23 -2.88
N LEU A 142 -12.54 8.31 -2.40
CA LEU A 142 -12.77 9.67 -2.88
C LEU A 142 -12.46 9.82 -4.37
N ALA A 143 -11.36 9.22 -4.83
CA ALA A 143 -10.99 9.27 -6.24
C ALA A 143 -12.01 8.55 -7.13
N VAL A 144 -12.50 7.37 -6.70
CA VAL A 144 -13.57 6.65 -7.40
C VAL A 144 -14.82 7.51 -7.51
N ASP A 145 -15.24 8.17 -6.42
CA ASP A 145 -16.41 9.04 -6.46
C ASP A 145 -16.19 10.27 -7.34
N CYS A 146 -15.02 10.90 -7.29
CA CYS A 146 -14.71 12.04 -8.15
C CYS A 146 -14.80 11.68 -9.64
N VAL A 147 -14.24 10.52 -10.03
CA VAL A 147 -14.31 10.05 -11.41
C VAL A 147 -15.75 9.70 -11.81
N ARG A 148 -16.54 9.06 -10.92
CA ARG A 148 -17.96 8.77 -11.16
C ARG A 148 -18.80 10.01 -11.42
N HIS A 149 -18.50 11.11 -10.74
CA HIS A 149 -19.21 12.39 -10.90
C HIS A 149 -18.65 13.24 -12.05
N GLY A 150 -17.73 12.73 -12.86
CA GLY A 150 -17.20 13.45 -14.03
C GLY A 150 -16.07 14.44 -13.72
N HIS A 151 -15.42 14.31 -12.56
CA HIS A 151 -14.34 15.20 -12.12
C HIS A 151 -13.01 14.45 -11.95
N PRO A 152 -12.42 13.86 -13.02
CA PRO A 152 -11.17 13.11 -12.94
C PRO A 152 -9.96 13.98 -12.54
N ALA A 153 -10.01 15.30 -12.78
CA ALA A 153 -8.96 16.24 -12.37
C ALA A 153 -8.71 16.22 -10.84
N MET A 154 -9.75 15.93 -10.04
CA MET A 154 -9.64 15.88 -8.58
C MET A 154 -8.72 14.76 -8.10
N VAL A 155 -8.46 13.73 -8.92
CA VAL A 155 -7.51 12.66 -8.59
C VAL A 155 -6.12 13.23 -8.33
N HIS A 156 -5.70 14.22 -9.12
CA HIS A 156 -4.41 14.89 -8.91
C HIS A 156 -4.39 15.65 -7.59
N THR A 157 -5.47 16.37 -7.27
CA THR A 157 -5.65 17.09 -6.01
C THR A 157 -5.54 16.12 -4.81
N ILE A 158 -6.21 14.97 -4.86
CA ILE A 158 -6.14 13.96 -3.79
C ILE A 158 -4.71 13.44 -3.59
N VAL A 159 -3.98 13.16 -4.68
CA VAL A 159 -2.59 12.72 -4.62
C VAL A 159 -1.69 13.81 -4.03
N ASP A 160 -1.94 15.07 -4.36
CA ASP A 160 -1.20 16.19 -3.81
C ASP A 160 -1.47 16.38 -2.31
N CYS A 161 -2.73 16.33 -1.89
CA CYS A 161 -3.13 16.34 -0.48
C CYS A 161 -2.49 15.19 0.31
N MET A 162 -2.42 13.99 -0.26
CA MET A 162 -1.72 12.85 0.34
C MET A 162 -0.24 13.18 0.57
N GLY A 163 0.44 13.71 -0.45
CA GLY A 163 1.85 14.08 -0.34
C GLY A 163 2.08 15.20 0.69
N GLU A 164 1.15 16.16 0.78
CA GLU A 164 1.20 17.23 1.78
C GLU A 164 1.03 16.70 3.20
N PHE A 165 0.06 15.82 3.41
CA PHE A 165 -0.18 15.19 4.70
C PHE A 165 1.03 14.36 5.13
N VAL A 166 1.60 13.58 4.21
CA VAL A 166 2.81 12.80 4.49
C VAL A 166 3.95 13.72 4.90
N ARG A 167 4.18 14.80 4.15
CA ARG A 167 5.23 15.79 4.44
C ARG A 167 5.10 16.39 5.83
N LYS A 168 3.88 16.80 6.21
CA LYS A 168 3.61 17.51 7.46
C LYS A 168 3.56 16.57 8.67
N SER A 169 2.99 15.38 8.51
CA SER A 169 2.57 14.54 9.64
C SER A 169 3.25 13.17 9.70
N LEU A 170 3.61 12.56 8.56
CA LEU A 170 4.11 11.17 8.52
C LEU A 170 5.61 11.05 8.30
N VAL A 171 6.28 12.04 7.69
CA VAL A 171 7.71 11.96 7.35
C VAL A 171 8.58 11.64 8.57
N SER A 172 8.35 12.30 9.71
CA SER A 172 9.14 12.06 10.92
C SER A 172 8.95 10.64 11.48
N TRP A 173 7.74 10.08 11.34
CA TRP A 173 7.42 8.72 11.75
C TRP A 173 7.98 7.68 10.78
N LEU A 174 7.88 7.92 9.47
CA LEU A 174 8.44 7.07 8.42
C LEU A 174 9.96 6.98 8.54
N LYS A 175 10.65 8.09 8.79
CA LYS A 175 12.10 8.10 9.04
C LYS A 175 12.50 7.22 10.21
N ARG A 176 11.76 7.28 11.33
CA ARG A 176 12.03 6.42 12.50
C ARG A 176 11.84 4.93 12.20
N ARG A 177 11.02 4.58 11.21
CA ARG A 177 10.75 3.20 10.80
C ARG A 177 11.66 2.69 9.67
N GLY A 178 12.53 3.53 9.12
CA GLY A 178 13.36 3.17 7.98
C GLY A 178 12.64 3.28 6.63
N GLY A 179 11.55 4.05 6.55
CA GLY A 179 10.82 4.34 5.32
C GLY A 179 9.65 3.40 5.03
N TRP A 180 9.20 3.42 3.77
CA TRP A 180 8.00 2.70 3.34
C TRP A 180 8.17 1.17 3.31
N ALA A 181 9.40 0.67 3.23
CA ALA A 181 9.69 -0.76 3.28
C ALA A 181 9.26 -1.44 4.60
N ASP A 182 9.10 -0.69 5.70
CA ASP A 182 8.68 -1.26 6.98
C ASP A 182 7.24 -1.83 6.94
N ILE A 183 6.41 -1.39 5.98
CA ILE A 183 5.04 -1.92 5.84
C ILE A 183 5.02 -3.40 5.48
N THR A 184 6.03 -3.89 4.74
CA THR A 184 6.07 -5.30 4.31
C THR A 184 6.22 -6.24 5.51
N LYS A 185 6.84 -5.77 6.60
CA LYS A 185 6.95 -6.50 7.87
C LYS A 185 5.61 -6.63 8.62
N CYS A 186 4.64 -5.78 8.31
CA CYS A 186 3.30 -5.86 8.91
C CYS A 186 2.49 -7.02 8.33
N VAL A 187 2.87 -7.51 7.16
CA VAL A 187 2.35 -8.75 6.59
C VAL A 187 3.32 -9.84 7.00
N VAL A 188 2.97 -10.60 8.04
CA VAL A 188 3.69 -11.85 8.34
C VAL A 188 3.73 -12.64 7.04
N ASN A 189 4.93 -12.91 6.52
CA ASN A 189 5.20 -13.66 5.29
C ASN A 189 4.06 -14.64 5.01
N THR A 190 3.11 -14.24 4.17
CA THR A 190 2.30 -15.22 3.44
C THR A 190 3.23 -15.70 2.35
N ASP A 191 4.20 -16.48 2.78
CA ASP A 191 5.17 -17.11 1.92
C ASP A 191 4.35 -17.89 0.88
N PRO A 192 4.42 -17.56 -0.42
CA PRO A 192 3.68 -18.30 -1.44
C PRO A 192 4.09 -19.78 -1.45
N SER A 193 5.23 -20.13 -0.84
CA SER A 193 5.61 -21.52 -0.54
C SER A 193 4.55 -22.25 0.29
N PHE A 194 3.92 -21.61 1.29
CA PHE A 194 2.97 -22.30 2.17
C PHE A 194 1.67 -22.69 1.43
N ARG A 195 1.20 -21.88 0.48
CA ARG A 195 0.09 -22.24 -0.44
C ARG A 195 0.52 -23.32 -1.43
N SER A 196 1.77 -23.28 -1.90
CA SER A 196 2.33 -24.25 -2.84
C SER A 196 2.42 -25.65 -2.22
N HIS A 197 2.80 -25.76 -0.95
CA HIS A 197 2.93 -27.06 -0.27
C HIS A 197 1.59 -27.77 -0.06
N TRP A 198 0.51 -27.04 0.26
CA TRP A 198 -0.82 -27.65 0.39
C TRP A 198 -1.39 -28.04 -0.97
N LEU A 199 -1.20 -27.23 -2.01
CA LEU A 199 -1.61 -27.56 -3.38
C LEU A 199 -0.84 -28.77 -3.94
N MET A 200 0.46 -28.87 -3.67
CA MET A 200 1.26 -30.04 -4.06
C MET A 200 0.86 -31.30 -3.28
N SER A 201 0.57 -31.19 -1.98
CA SER A 201 0.03 -32.32 -1.20
C SER A 201 -1.35 -32.77 -1.71
N ALA A 202 -2.25 -31.83 -2.01
CA ALA A 202 -3.57 -32.13 -2.54
C ALA A 202 -3.50 -32.76 -3.95
N ALA A 203 -2.62 -32.25 -4.81
CA ALA A 203 -2.39 -32.79 -6.15
C ALA A 203 -1.78 -34.21 -6.09
N CYS A 204 -0.79 -34.44 -5.22
CA CYS A 204 -0.25 -35.78 -4.99
C CYS A 204 -1.32 -36.74 -4.44
N ALA A 205 -2.07 -36.33 -3.42
CA ALA A 205 -3.14 -37.17 -2.86
C ALA A 205 -4.18 -37.53 -3.94
N CYS A 206 -4.63 -36.55 -4.73
CA CYS A 206 -5.56 -36.78 -5.84
C CYS A 206 -4.99 -37.77 -6.88
N GLY A 207 -3.72 -37.61 -7.26
CA GLY A 207 -3.03 -38.52 -8.19
C GLY A 207 -2.95 -39.96 -7.68
N HIS A 208 -2.71 -40.15 -6.38
CA HIS A 208 -2.68 -41.48 -5.76
C HIS A 208 -4.08 -42.13 -5.74
N TYR A 209 -5.14 -41.35 -5.45
CA TYR A 209 -6.52 -41.83 -5.49
C TYR A 209 -6.96 -42.24 -6.90
N LEU A 210 -6.64 -41.43 -7.92
CA LEU A 210 -6.91 -41.73 -9.32
C LEU A 210 -6.20 -43.02 -9.76
N LYS A 211 -4.92 -43.17 -9.39
CA LYS A 211 -4.16 -44.38 -9.69
C LYS A 211 -4.77 -45.61 -9.02
N ALA A 212 -5.18 -45.51 -7.75
CA ALA A 212 -5.85 -46.59 -7.04
C ALA A 212 -7.19 -46.97 -7.68
N MET A 213 -8.00 -45.98 -8.08
CA MET A 213 -9.26 -46.20 -8.82
C MET A 213 -9.02 -46.91 -10.16
N VAL A 214 -8.02 -46.49 -10.93
CA VAL A 214 -7.69 -47.13 -12.22
C VAL A 214 -7.22 -48.58 -12.01
N PHE A 215 -6.37 -48.83 -11.00
CA PHE A 215 -5.97 -50.21 -10.65
C PHE A 215 -7.13 -51.06 -10.18
N TYR A 216 -8.08 -50.49 -9.43
CA TYR A 216 -9.28 -51.19 -8.99
C TYR A 216 -10.18 -51.53 -10.17
N LEU A 217 -10.42 -50.59 -11.09
CA LEU A 217 -11.24 -50.79 -12.29
C LEU A 217 -10.59 -51.73 -13.33
N LEU A 218 -9.26 -51.78 -13.39
CA LEU A 218 -8.52 -52.74 -14.24
C LEU A 218 -8.46 -54.14 -13.62
N ARG A 219 -8.64 -54.27 -12.30
CA ARG A 219 -8.67 -55.57 -11.61
C ARG A 219 -10.03 -56.29 -11.75
N ASP A 220 -11.08 -55.55 -12.10
CA ASP A 220 -12.46 -56.06 -12.26
C ASP A 220 -12.81 -56.42 -13.72
N LYS A 221 -11.79 -56.60 -14.58
CA LYS A 221 -11.89 -57.14 -15.94
C LYS A 221 -10.96 -58.32 -16.10
#